data_AF-A0A392TG71-F1
#
_entry.id   AF-A0A392TG71-F1
#
_cell.length_a   1.000
_cell.length_b   1.000
_cell.length_c   1.000
_cell.angle_alpha   90.00
_cell.angle_beta   90.00
_cell.angle_gamma   90.00
#
_symmetry.space_group_name_H-M   'P 1'
#
loop_
_entity.id
_entity.type
_entity.pdbx_description
1 polymer ?
#
loop_
_entity_poly.entity_id
_entity_poly.type
_entity_poly.pdbx_seq_one_letter_code
_entity_poly.pdbx_strand_id
1 'polypeptide(L)' 'MLDFCRVSGAIRCRLFPTTLRKGAMAWYQSMSPESVSSWKDLTEQFRRHFTASRRHPKT' A
#
# COMPACT_ATOMS: atom_id res chain seq x y z
N MET A 1 3.50 -26.77 7.69
CA MET A 1 3.65 -26.10 6.39
C MET A 1 4.04 -24.67 6.67
N LEU A 2 5.24 -24.24 6.23
CA LEU A 2 5.66 -22.85 6.37
C LEU A 2 4.57 -21.96 5.77
N ASP A 3 4.07 -20.97 6.52
CA ASP A 3 3.09 -19.99 6.07
C ASP A 3 3.67 -19.19 4.90
N PHE A 4 3.64 -19.77 3.71
CA PHE A 4 4.12 -19.17 2.48
C PHE A 4 3.38 -17.85 2.20
N CYS A 5 2.12 -17.72 2.65
CA CYS A 5 1.36 -16.47 2.64
C CYS A 5 2.00 -15.38 3.51
N ARG A 6 2.56 -15.73 4.66
CA ARG A 6 3.21 -14.79 5.59
C ARG A 6 4.59 -14.36 5.07
N VAL A 7 5.35 -15.32 4.53
CA VAL A 7 6.64 -15.06 3.87
C VAL A 7 6.44 -14.23 2.60
N SER A 8 5.51 -14.61 1.73
CA SER A 8 5.20 -13.87 0.50
C SER A 8 4.58 -12.50 0.77
N GLY A 9 3.76 -12.34 1.82
CA GLY A 9 3.24 -11.06 2.25
C GLY A 9 4.34 -10.10 2.69
N ALA A 10 5.28 -10.57 3.53
CA ALA A 10 6.42 -9.79 3.97
C ALA A 10 7.36 -9.40 2.80
N ILE A 11 7.61 -10.34 1.88
CA ILE A 11 8.39 -10.07 0.67
C ILE A 11 7.71 -9.02 -0.21
N ARG A 12 6.39 -9.12 -0.42
CA ARG A 12 5.61 -8.14 -1.18
C ARG A 12 5.65 -6.76 -0.53
N CYS A 13 5.51 -6.65 0.80
CA CYS A 13 5.63 -5.38 1.50
C CYS A 13 7.01 -4.73 1.35
N ARG A 14 8.09 -5.53 1.27
CA ARG A 14 9.46 -5.01 1.06
C ARG A 14 9.74 -4.61 -0.38
N LEU A 15 9.13 -5.30 -1.35
CA LEU A 15 9.28 -4.99 -2.78
C LEU A 15 8.35 -3.84 -3.20
N PHE A 16 7.26 -3.61 -2.49
CA PHE A 16 6.29 -2.57 -2.82
C PHE A 16 6.90 -1.19 -3.00
N PRO A 17 7.74 -0.67 -2.08
CA PRO A 17 8.32 0.66 -2.21
C PRO A 17 9.18 0.80 -3.47
N THR A 18 9.80 -0.28 -3.96
CA THR A 18 10.61 -0.26 -5.18
C THR A 18 9.77 -0.16 -6.45
N THR A 19 8.47 -0.49 -6.38
CA THR A 19 7.53 -0.32 -7.50
C THR A 19 6.87 1.05 -7.54
N LEU A 20 6.94 1.81 -6.45
CA LEU A 20 6.36 3.14 -6.34
C LEU A 20 7.25 4.18 -7.03
N ARG A 21 6.62 5.18 -7.66
CA ARG A 21 7.32 6.30 -8.30
C ARG A 21 6.81 7.63 -7.76
N LYS A 22 7.72 8.61 -7.59
CA LYS A 22 7.42 10.01 -7.25
C LYS A 22 6.39 10.14 -6.10
N GLY A 23 5.19 10.62 -6.41
CA GLY A 23 4.14 10.88 -5.42
C GLY A 23 3.69 9.64 -4.65
N ALA A 24 3.76 8.45 -5.25
CA ALA A 24 3.44 7.22 -4.56
C ALA A 24 4.49 6.84 -3.51
N MET A 25 5.76 7.15 -3.77
CA MET A 25 6.85 6.93 -2.81
C MET A 25 6.80 7.94 -1.66
N ALA A 26 6.49 9.21 -1.95
CA ALA A 26 6.30 10.24 -0.92
C ALA A 26 5.12 9.90 0.01
N TRP A 27 4.00 9.43 -0.54
CA TRP A 27 2.88 8.92 0.25
C TRP A 27 3.31 7.76 1.16
N TYR A 28 4.01 6.76 0.61
CA TYR A 28 4.48 5.62 1.39
C TYR A 28 5.42 6.03 2.54
N GLN A 29 6.32 6.99 2.30
CA GLN A 29 7.21 7.56 3.33
C GLN A 29 6.47 8.39 4.38
N SER A 30 5.33 8.99 4.04
CA SER A 30 4.48 9.72 4.98
C SER A 30 3.60 8.80 5.84
N MET A 31 3.53 7.50 5.55
CA MET A 31 2.76 6.56 6.37
C MET A 31 3.51 6.24 7.66
N SER A 32 2.80 6.22 8.78
CA SER A 32 3.37 5.80 10.06
C SER A 32 3.83 4.34 9.98
N PRO A 33 5.03 3.99 10.49
CA PRO A 33 5.58 2.64 10.44
C PRO A 33 4.71 1.59 11.14
N GLU A 34 3.81 2.00 12.04
CA GLU A 34 2.85 1.13 12.73
C GLU A 34 1.52 0.95 11.98
N SER A 35 1.28 1.74 10.93
CA SER A 35 0.02 1.72 10.18
C SER A 35 -0.11 0.49 9.28
N VAL A 36 1.00 -0.11 8.85
CA VAL A 36 0.99 -1.21 7.89
C VAL A 36 1.66 -2.45 8.46
N SER A 37 0.83 -3.34 9.02
CA SER A 37 1.29 -4.63 9.55
C SER A 37 1.19 -5.79 8.55
N SER A 38 0.49 -5.61 7.41
CA SER A 38 0.33 -6.65 6.39
C SER A 38 0.19 -6.11 4.97
N TRP A 39 0.46 -6.96 3.98
CA TRP A 39 0.23 -6.66 2.56
C TRP A 39 -1.21 -6.26 2.26
N LYS A 40 -2.17 -6.86 2.97
CA LYS A 40 -3.59 -6.56 2.81
C LYS A 40 -3.91 -5.14 3.23
N ASP A 41 -3.36 -4.73 4.37
CA ASP A 41 -3.52 -3.37 4.91
C ASP A 41 -2.90 -2.33 3.97
N LEU A 42 -1.66 -2.58 3.54
CA LEU A 42 -0.96 -1.76 2.54
C LEU A 42 -1.76 -1.58 1.25
N THR A 43 -2.32 -2.68 0.73
CA THR A 43 -3.11 -2.66 -0.50
C THR A 43 -4.41 -1.87 -0.31
N GLU A 44 -5.04 -1.96 0.85
CA GLU A 44 -6.25 -1.21 1.17
C GLU A 44 -5.98 0.29 1.31
N GLN A 45 -4.93 0.69 2.03
CA GLN A 45 -4.52 2.09 2.14
C GLN A 45 -4.14 2.68 0.78
N PHE A 46 -3.38 1.94 -0.02
CA PHE A 46 -3.04 2.34 -1.39
C PHE A 46 -4.29 2.53 -2.25
N ARG A 47 -5.26 1.60 -2.18
CA ARG A 47 -6.52 1.72 -2.92
C ARG A 47 -7.36 2.91 -2.45
N ARG A 48 -7.44 3.16 -1.15
CA ARG A 48 -8.15 4.34 -0.61
C ARG A 48 -7.51 5.64 -1.08
N HIS A 49 -6.18 5.71 -1.16
CA HIS A 49 -5.48 6.93 -1.53
C HIS A 49 -5.43 7.16 -3.05
N PHE A 50 -5.12 6.13 -3.85
CA PHE A 50 -4.93 6.24 -5.30
C PHE A 50 -6.14 5.83 -6.12
N THR A 51 -7.03 4.97 -5.58
CA THR A 51 -8.26 4.52 -6.23
C THR A 51 -9.50 5.23 -5.70
N ALA A 52 -9.35 6.27 -4.88
CA ALA A 52 -10.41 7.26 -4.67
C ALA A 52 -10.70 7.96 -6.00
N SER A 53 -11.50 7.29 -6.82
CA SER A 53 -12.12 7.85 -8.01
C SER A 53 -12.77 9.14 -7.58
N ARG A 54 -12.31 10.25 -8.19
CA ARG A 54 -12.95 11.55 -8.06
C ARG A 54 -14.38 11.38 -8.53
N ARG A 55 -15.30 11.12 -7.60
CA ARG A 55 -16.70 11.47 -7.80
C ARG A 55 -16.69 12.99 -7.90
N HIS A 56 -16.55 13.49 -9.12
CA HIS A 56 -16.86 14.87 -9.41
C HIS A 56 -18.27 15.11 -8.87
N PRO A 57 -18.48 16.07 -7.97
CA PRO A 57 -19.81 16.57 -7.73
C PRO A 57 -20.31 17.07 -9.08
N LYS A 58 -21.37 16.47 -9.62
CA LYS A 58 -22.06 17.04 -10.78
C LYS A 58 -22.64 18.37 -10.30
N THR A 59 -22.09 19.47 -10.78
CA THR A 59 -22.74 20.77 -10.80
C THR A 59 -22.88 21.18 -12.25
#